data_AF-K9PZ37-F1
#
_entry.id   AF-K9PZ37-F1
#
_cell.length_a   1.000
_cell.length_b   1.000
_cell.length_c   1.000
_cell.angle_alpha   90.00
_cell.angle_beta   90.00
_cell.angle_gamma   90.00
#
_symmetry.space_group_name_H-M   'P 1'
#
loop_
_entity.id
_entity.type
_entity.pdbx_description
1 polymer ?
#
loop_
_entity_poly.entity_id
_entity_poly.type
_entity_poly.pdbx_seq_one_letter_code
_entity_poly.pdbx_strand_id
1 'polypeptide(L)'
;MNVDIYSDLPGDDINAEELKLLNLINQYRNQNNLSSIPVSKALSTVANRHVWDLAENIGSLTHGWSDAPYDRGNPATYSSMWRAPQRFNTGYLGTGYENAHGGSGGYI
;
A
#
# COMPACT_ATOMS: atom_id res chain seq x y z
N MET A 1 6.31 18.53 -2.28
CA MET A 1 6.96 18.75 -3.61
C MET A 1 6.50 17.58 -4.44
N ASN A 2 5.90 17.75 -5.63
CA ASN A 2 5.30 16.57 -6.29
C ASN A 2 6.36 15.50 -6.60
N VAL A 3 6.06 14.26 -6.24
CA VAL A 3 6.93 13.10 -6.42
C VAL A 3 6.48 12.28 -7.64
N ASP A 4 7.43 11.80 -8.44
CA ASP A 4 7.14 10.87 -9.53
C ASP A 4 7.04 9.43 -9.01
N ILE A 5 5.82 8.95 -8.85
CA ILE A 5 5.49 7.62 -8.32
C ILE A 5 5.88 6.45 -9.24
N TYR A 6 6.31 6.72 -10.48
CA TYR A 6 6.81 5.70 -11.40
C TYR A 6 8.33 5.51 -11.33
N SER A 7 9.05 6.48 -10.77
CA SER A 7 10.48 6.39 -10.52
C SER A 7 10.81 5.55 -9.29
N ASP A 8 12.10 5.24 -9.10
CA ASP A 8 12.57 4.61 -7.86
C ASP A 8 12.47 5.62 -6.71
N LEU A 9 11.77 5.22 -5.64
CA LEU A 9 11.59 6.06 -4.46
C LEU A 9 12.43 5.55 -3.28
N PRO A 10 12.83 6.46 -2.35
CA PRO A 10 13.36 6.04 -1.07
C PRO A 10 12.37 5.09 -0.38
N GLY A 11 12.85 3.91 0.03
CA GLY A 11 12.02 2.89 0.68
C GLY A 11 11.43 1.82 -0.27
N ASP A 12 11.78 1.80 -1.56
CA ASP A 12 11.36 0.71 -2.46
C ASP A 12 12.05 -0.64 -2.13
N ASP A 13 13.12 -0.62 -1.33
CA ASP A 13 13.69 -1.78 -0.67
C ASP A 13 13.15 -1.96 0.74
N ILE A 14 12.99 -3.22 1.15
CA ILE A 14 12.52 -3.57 2.49
C ILE A 14 13.61 -3.30 3.52
N ASN A 15 13.29 -2.49 4.54
CA ASN A 15 14.19 -2.16 5.63
C ASN A 15 13.95 -3.00 6.91
N ALA A 16 14.81 -2.81 7.91
CA ALA A 16 14.78 -3.57 9.16
C ALA A 16 13.51 -3.34 9.99
N GLU A 17 12.95 -2.13 10.00
CA GLU A 17 11.72 -1.84 10.75
C GLU A 17 10.48 -2.44 10.06
N GLU A 18 10.44 -2.48 8.72
CA GLU A 18 9.40 -3.19 7.98
C GLU A 18 9.42 -4.70 8.24
N LEU A 19 10.61 -5.31 8.27
CA LEU A 19 10.76 -6.73 8.63
C LEU A 19 10.35 -6.99 10.08
N LYS A 20 10.70 -6.10 10.99
CA LYS A 20 10.29 -6.18 12.40
C LYS A 20 8.77 -6.11 12.54
N LEU A 21 8.12 -5.19 11.82
CA LEU A 21 6.66 -5.11 11.78
C LEU A 21 6.03 -6.41 11.26
N LEU A 22 6.53 -6.95 10.14
CA LEU A 22 6.05 -8.23 9.59
C LEU A 22 6.20 -9.37 10.61
N ASN A 23 7.33 -9.43 11.33
CA ASN A 23 7.57 -10.43 12.35
C ASN A 23 6.59 -10.31 13.52
N LEU A 24 6.30 -9.09 14.00
CA LEU A 24 5.30 -8.85 15.04
C LEU A 24 3.90 -9.27 14.59
N ILE A 25 3.52 -8.95 13.35
CA ILE A 25 2.24 -9.38 12.75
C ILE A 25 2.18 -10.90 12.69
N ASN A 26 3.23 -11.57 12.21
CA ASN A 26 3.28 -13.02 12.11
C ASN A 26 3.30 -13.70 13.47
N GLN A 27 3.93 -13.11 14.48
CA GLN A 27 3.84 -13.57 15.86
C GLN A 27 2.39 -13.55 16.36
N TYR A 28 1.67 -12.44 16.15
CA TYR A 28 0.26 -12.34 16.50
C TYR A 28 -0.59 -13.37 15.75
N ARG A 29 -0.36 -13.54 14.44
CA ARG A 29 -1.06 -14.55 13.63
C ARG A 29 -0.84 -15.96 14.16
N ASN A 30 0.40 -16.32 14.48
CA ASN A 30 0.73 -17.63 15.02
C ASN A 30 0.07 -17.88 16.39
N GLN A 31 0.02 -16.87 17.27
CA GLN A 31 -0.71 -16.95 18.55
C GLN A 31 -2.21 -17.23 18.38
N ASN A 32 -2.77 -16.86 17.23
CA ASN A 32 -4.17 -17.05 16.87
C ASN A 32 -4.38 -18.21 15.87
N ASN A 33 -3.39 -19.11 15.71
CA ASN A 33 -3.46 -20.25 14.78
C ASN A 33 -3.70 -19.86 13.31
N LEU A 34 -3.25 -18.67 12.90
CA LEU A 34 -3.30 -18.19 11.52
C LEU A 34 -1.94 -18.38 10.84
N SER A 35 -1.93 -18.80 9.59
CA SER A 35 -0.70 -18.96 8.81
C SER A 35 0.07 -17.65 8.69
N SER A 36 1.40 -17.70 8.77
CA SER A 36 2.27 -16.54 8.58
C SER A 36 2.11 -15.94 7.16
N ILE A 37 2.24 -14.61 7.07
CA ILE A 37 2.25 -13.84 5.82
C ILE A 37 3.71 -13.79 5.31
N PRO A 38 3.98 -14.19 4.07
CA PRO A 38 5.31 -14.07 3.49
C PRO A 38 5.64 -12.61 3.18
N VAL A 39 6.93 -12.27 3.26
CA VAL A 39 7.42 -10.98 2.78
C VAL A 39 7.23 -10.88 1.27
N SER A 40 6.82 -9.70 0.77
CA SER A 40 6.64 -9.46 -0.66
C SER A 40 7.22 -8.10 -1.03
N LYS A 41 8.43 -8.09 -1.60
CA LYS A 41 9.05 -6.85 -2.11
C LYS A 41 8.11 -6.13 -3.07
N ALA A 42 7.45 -6.88 -3.95
CA ALA A 42 6.54 -6.33 -4.93
C ALA A 42 5.34 -5.58 -4.30
N LEU A 43 4.77 -6.06 -3.20
CA LEU A 43 3.69 -5.37 -2.50
C LEU A 43 4.20 -4.25 -1.59
N SER A 44 5.38 -4.40 -0.98
CA SER A 44 6.05 -3.33 -0.23
C SER A 44 6.35 -2.12 -1.11
N THR A 45 6.83 -2.32 -2.34
CA THR A 45 7.05 -1.23 -3.31
C THR A 45 5.75 -0.47 -3.60
N VAL A 46 4.63 -1.17 -3.79
CA VAL A 46 3.32 -0.50 -4.01
C VAL A 46 2.91 0.30 -2.77
N ALA A 47 3.05 -0.26 -1.57
CA ALA A 47 2.73 0.45 -0.33
C ALA A 47 3.60 1.71 -0.14
N ASN A 48 4.91 1.61 -0.38
CA ASN A 48 5.83 2.74 -0.29
C ASN A 48 5.43 3.87 -1.25
N ARG A 49 5.20 3.53 -2.52
CA ARG A 49 4.79 4.50 -3.55
C ARG A 49 3.47 5.19 -3.20
N HIS A 50 2.51 4.43 -2.66
CA HIS A 50 1.24 5.01 -2.24
C HIS A 50 1.39 5.99 -1.10
N VAL A 51 2.18 5.66 -0.08
CA VAL A 51 2.43 6.56 1.05
C VAL A 51 3.10 7.86 0.59
N TRP A 52 4.06 7.78 -0.33
CA TRP A 52 4.67 8.95 -0.96
C TRP A 52 3.64 9.77 -1.76
N ASP A 53 2.77 9.12 -2.54
CA ASP A 53 1.72 9.79 -3.31
C ASP A 53 0.71 10.51 -2.40
N LEU A 54 0.28 9.85 -1.33
CA LEU A 54 -0.61 10.42 -0.33
C LEU A 54 0.01 11.66 0.36
N ALA A 55 1.30 11.59 0.72
CA ALA A 55 1.98 12.66 1.44
C ALA A 55 2.30 13.86 0.55
N GLU A 56 2.82 13.62 -0.66
CA GLU A 56 3.44 14.66 -1.48
C GLU A 56 2.55 15.17 -2.62
N ASN A 57 1.64 14.33 -3.14
CA ASN A 57 0.83 14.67 -4.31
C ASN A 57 -0.66 14.87 -3.96
N ILE A 58 -1.23 14.06 -3.06
CA ILE A 58 -2.67 14.07 -2.77
C ILE A 58 -3.03 14.88 -1.52
N GLY A 59 -2.24 14.77 -0.45
CA GLY A 59 -2.44 15.49 0.81
C GLY A 59 -3.64 15.01 1.64
N SER A 60 -4.23 13.85 1.33
CA SER A 60 -5.35 13.27 2.10
C SER A 60 -5.40 11.75 1.93
N LEU A 61 -5.97 11.06 2.91
CA LEU A 61 -6.13 9.60 2.85
C LEU A 61 -7.23 9.23 1.83
N THR A 62 -6.88 8.38 0.87
CA THR A 62 -7.79 7.87 -0.16
C THR A 62 -7.31 6.51 -0.66
N HIS A 63 -8.21 5.77 -1.32
CA HIS A 63 -7.87 4.54 -2.06
C HIS A 63 -7.40 4.81 -3.51
N GLY A 64 -7.45 6.07 -3.93
CA GLY A 64 -7.03 6.50 -5.27
C GLY A 64 -5.58 6.96 -5.29
N TRP A 65 -5.01 7.01 -6.48
CA TRP A 65 -3.69 7.56 -6.75
C TRP A 65 -3.84 8.93 -7.41
N SER A 66 -2.82 9.77 -7.34
CA SER A 66 -2.82 11.12 -7.94
C SER A 66 -3.06 11.09 -9.45
N ASP A 67 -2.67 10.00 -10.12
CA ASP A 67 -2.84 9.76 -11.55
C ASP A 67 -3.96 8.76 -11.88
N ALA A 68 -4.58 8.14 -10.87
CA ALA A 68 -5.63 7.15 -11.04
C ALA A 68 -6.64 7.26 -9.88
N PRO A 69 -7.64 8.13 -10.00
CA PRO A 69 -8.61 8.37 -8.93
C PRO A 69 -9.46 7.12 -8.64
N TYR A 70 -9.98 7.07 -7.41
CA TYR A 70 -10.89 6.04 -6.93
C TYR A 70 -12.19 6.68 -6.44
N ASP A 71 -13.32 6.09 -6.83
CA ASP A 71 -14.65 6.44 -6.36
C ASP A 71 -15.43 5.17 -5.99
N ARG A 72 -15.81 5.06 -4.71
CA ARG A 72 -16.59 3.93 -4.17
C ARG A 72 -17.96 3.75 -4.83
N GLY A 73 -18.51 4.80 -5.45
CA GLY A 73 -19.79 4.76 -6.17
C GLY A 73 -19.64 4.40 -7.64
N ASN A 74 -18.41 4.32 -8.15
CA ASN A 74 -18.13 4.08 -9.56
C ASN A 74 -17.18 2.88 -9.75
N PRO A 75 -17.74 1.68 -10.03
CA PRO A 75 -16.96 0.45 -10.23
C PRO A 75 -15.88 0.53 -11.31
N ALA A 76 -16.00 1.43 -12.28
CA ALA A 76 -14.98 1.63 -13.31
C ALA A 76 -13.63 2.08 -12.71
N THR A 77 -13.64 2.71 -11.54
CA THR A 77 -12.44 3.24 -10.86
C THR A 77 -11.76 2.22 -9.94
N TYR A 78 -12.36 1.06 -9.67
CA TYR A 78 -11.81 0.10 -8.71
C TYR A 78 -10.45 -0.47 -9.14
N SER A 79 -10.23 -0.51 -10.46
CA SER A 79 -8.95 -0.96 -11.02
C SER A 79 -7.78 -0.07 -10.63
N SER A 80 -8.01 1.21 -10.30
CA SER A 80 -6.98 2.15 -9.84
C SER A 80 -6.27 1.63 -8.60
N MET A 81 -7.02 1.06 -7.64
CA MET A 81 -6.49 0.44 -6.43
C MET A 81 -5.98 -0.98 -6.72
N TRP A 82 -6.84 -1.84 -7.29
CA TRP A 82 -6.56 -3.27 -7.41
C TRP A 82 -5.43 -3.64 -8.37
N ARG A 83 -5.19 -2.82 -9.40
CA ARG A 83 -4.17 -3.08 -10.43
C ARG A 83 -2.90 -2.26 -10.24
N ALA A 84 -2.74 -1.60 -9.09
CA ALA A 84 -1.53 -0.84 -8.78
C ALA A 84 -0.22 -1.67 -8.91
N PRO A 85 -0.13 -2.94 -8.45
CA PRO A 85 1.09 -3.72 -8.63
C PRO A 85 1.48 -3.91 -10.10
N GLN A 86 0.51 -4.11 -10.98
CA GLN A 86 0.76 -4.25 -12.42
C GLN A 86 1.13 -2.91 -13.06
N ARG A 87 0.51 -1.81 -12.62
CA ARG A 87 0.85 -0.46 -13.09
C ARG A 87 2.31 -0.10 -12.77
N PHE A 88 2.79 -0.46 -11.58
CA PHE A 88 4.19 -0.25 -11.19
C PHE A 88 5.14 -1.38 -11.61
N ASN A 89 4.68 -2.33 -12.43
CA ASN A 89 5.48 -3.43 -12.97
C ASN A 89 6.28 -4.19 -11.89
N THR A 90 5.67 -4.45 -10.72
CA THR A 90 6.38 -5.05 -9.57
C THR A 90 6.59 -6.57 -9.70
N GLY A 91 6.04 -7.19 -10.75
CA GLY A 91 6.03 -8.63 -10.96
C GLY A 91 4.95 -9.39 -10.17
N TYR A 92 4.16 -8.70 -9.33
CA TYR A 92 3.04 -9.32 -8.62
C TYR A 92 1.83 -9.48 -9.54
N LEU A 93 1.37 -10.72 -9.72
CA LEU A 93 0.30 -11.05 -10.68
C LEU A 93 -1.12 -10.90 -10.09
N GLY A 94 -1.24 -10.89 -8.76
CA GLY A 94 -2.53 -10.80 -8.07
C GLY A 94 -3.05 -9.38 -7.88
N THR A 95 -4.21 -9.26 -7.26
CA THR A 95 -4.79 -7.98 -6.85
C THR A 95 -3.98 -7.36 -5.70
N GLY A 96 -3.61 -6.08 -5.86
CA GLY A 96 -3.01 -5.28 -4.80
C GLY A 96 -4.08 -4.81 -3.82
N TYR A 97 -4.36 -5.60 -2.78
CA TYR A 97 -5.31 -5.18 -1.76
C TYR A 97 -4.70 -4.05 -0.92
N GLU A 98 -5.40 -2.92 -0.83
CA GLU A 98 -5.00 -1.78 -0.03
C GLU A 98 -5.91 -1.66 1.19
N ASN A 99 -5.29 -1.47 2.37
CA ASN A 99 -6.00 -1.18 3.61
C ASN A 99 -5.61 0.24 4.07
N ALA A 100 -6.26 1.25 3.50
CA ALA A 100 -6.24 2.61 4.05
C ALA A 100 -7.42 2.77 5.01
N HIS A 101 -7.13 3.13 6.26
CA HIS A 101 -8.16 3.45 7.25
C HIS A 101 -7.91 4.82 7.88
N GLY A 102 -8.95 5.64 7.90
CA GLY A 102 -8.98 6.92 8.57
C GLY A 102 -10.40 7.17 9.08
N GLY A 103 -10.51 7.91 10.17
CA GLY A 103 -11.76 8.20 10.85
C GLY A 103 -11.76 9.64 11.36
N SER A 104 -12.93 10.26 11.38
CA SER A 104 -13.13 11.55 12.05
C SER A 104 -13.40 11.30 13.52
N GLY A 105 -12.39 11.47 14.38
CA GLY A 105 -12.50 11.34 15.83
C GLY A 105 -11.14 11.07 16.47
N GLY A 106 -10.88 11.64 17.65
CA GLY A 106 -9.66 11.38 18.40
C GLY A 106 -9.55 9.90 18.74
N TYR A 107 -8.45 9.28 18.30
CA TYR A 107 -8.09 7.93 18.70
C TYR A 107 -7.58 7.99 20.15
N ILE A 108 -8.06 7.06 20.97
CA ILE A 108 -7.66 6.91 22.39
C ILE A 108 -6.22 6.39 22.48
#